data_AF-A0A085Z957-F1
#
_entry.id   AF-A0A085Z957-F1
#
_cell.length_a   1.000
_cell.length_b   1.000
_cell.length_c   1.000
_cell.angle_alpha   90.00
_cell.angle_beta   90.00
_cell.angle_gamma   90.00
#
_symmetry.space_group_name_H-M   'P 1'
#
loop_
_entity.id
_entity.type
_entity.pdbx_description
1 polymer ?
#
loop_
_entity_poly.entity_id
_entity_poly.type
_entity_poly.pdbx_seq_one_letter_code
_entity_poly.pdbx_strand_id
1 'polypeptide(L)'
;MRQKILLAGFFLTLFSLSYSQNKETLRKQMERYTNKIDSIVTEERNKMNAEFDALEKKMKAGEISESEMKEQKNTTAVRYEAIINDEIAKQKDEYEEITGKTVRKALFKSNFNKKNSLFRTARGALLDLTFEQPEFDDPEDPKNYLQSFGYVAGISLINFTDKKFFDFSKGNELKNSSSGNFTLRYENQLGKTTSPVFYRVGLGWRLETIIPNGDKIFTQDDKNLYLTDFTGNNFKKAWLRTDYIYVPLEAIFVLNPKYKEYNGVRYIDNTKKQLRIGIGLYGGVKINDRMHLQYKNDFGNKVYVREGVSKGLNPFIAGGKISIEYFGFNIYVMKDFTPIFNNEALIRNKSGVQIGIDLWALTF
;
A
#
# COMPACT_ATOMS: atom_id res chain seq x y z
N MET A 1 -17.39 -10.67 -27.05
CA MET A 1 -17.10 -10.87 -25.60
C MET A 1 -15.97 -10.00 -25.07
N ARG A 2 -14.84 -9.81 -25.78
CA ARG A 2 -13.72 -8.95 -25.33
C ARG A 2 -14.10 -7.50 -24.98
N GLN A 3 -15.02 -6.87 -25.72
CA GLN A 3 -15.47 -5.49 -25.43
C GLN A 3 -16.37 -5.40 -24.18
N LYS A 4 -17.15 -6.43 -23.84
CA LYS A 4 -18.03 -6.42 -22.65
C LYS A 4 -17.24 -6.62 -21.34
N ILE A 5 -16.11 -7.34 -21.39
CA ILE A 5 -15.20 -7.54 -20.25
C ILE A 5 -14.35 -6.29 -20.00
N LEU A 6 -13.93 -5.58 -21.06
CA LEU A 6 -13.24 -4.29 -20.95
C LEU A 6 -14.15 -3.19 -20.37
N LEU A 7 -15.44 -3.13 -20.78
CA LEU A 7 -16.39 -2.18 -20.20
C LEU A 7 -16.69 -2.44 -18.72
N ALA A 8 -16.82 -3.71 -18.30
CA ALA A 8 -17.04 -4.07 -16.90
C ALA A 8 -15.82 -3.76 -16.02
N GLY A 9 -14.60 -3.97 -16.54
CA GLY A 9 -13.35 -3.58 -15.87
C GLY A 9 -13.19 -2.07 -15.74
N PHE A 10 -13.61 -1.31 -16.75
CA PHE A 10 -13.55 0.16 -16.73
C PHE A 10 -14.61 0.77 -15.78
N PHE A 11 -15.78 0.15 -15.64
CA PHE A 11 -16.82 0.61 -14.71
C PHE A 11 -16.42 0.39 -13.23
N LEU A 12 -15.71 -0.69 -12.91
CA LEU A 12 -15.20 -0.99 -11.57
C LEU A 12 -13.99 -0.11 -11.17
N THR A 13 -13.15 0.30 -12.11
CA THR A 13 -12.06 1.25 -11.85
C THR A 13 -12.56 2.70 -11.74
N LEU A 14 -13.59 3.08 -12.49
CA LEU A 14 -14.24 4.39 -12.35
C LEU A 14 -14.95 4.54 -10.99
N PHE A 15 -15.64 3.51 -10.49
CA PHE A 15 -16.31 3.57 -9.18
C PHE A 15 -15.33 3.68 -8.00
N SER A 16 -14.14 3.07 -8.11
CA SER A 16 -13.08 3.17 -7.08
C SER A 16 -12.28 4.47 -7.15
N LEU A 17 -12.14 5.08 -8.34
CA LEU A 17 -11.55 6.42 -8.48
C LEU A 17 -12.51 7.53 -8.02
N SER A 18 -13.83 7.38 -8.23
CA SER A 18 -14.82 8.37 -7.77
C SER A 18 -14.97 8.39 -6.24
N TYR A 19 -14.76 7.27 -5.54
CA TYR A 19 -14.82 7.23 -4.07
C TYR A 19 -13.50 7.63 -3.38
N SER A 20 -12.40 7.69 -4.12
CA SER A 20 -11.07 8.04 -3.57
C SER A 20 -10.70 9.52 -3.73
N GLN A 21 -11.42 10.29 -4.55
CA GLN A 21 -11.00 11.66 -4.90
C GLN A 21 -11.62 12.82 -4.10
N ASN A 22 -12.44 12.60 -3.07
CA ASN A 22 -13.03 13.72 -2.31
C ASN A 22 -12.96 13.59 -0.79
N LYS A 23 -11.78 13.28 -0.25
CA LYS A 23 -11.47 13.62 1.15
C LYS A 23 -10.20 14.45 1.18
N GLU A 24 -10.37 15.76 1.25
CA GLU A 24 -9.27 16.66 1.57
C GLU A 24 -8.61 16.25 2.88
N THR A 25 -7.30 16.05 2.83
CA THR A 25 -6.50 15.86 4.03
C THR A 25 -6.28 17.22 4.70
N LEU A 26 -6.20 17.24 6.03
CA LEU A 26 -5.89 18.46 6.79
C LEU A 26 -4.65 19.18 6.25
N ARG A 27 -3.63 18.40 5.85
CA ARG A 27 -2.42 18.93 5.21
C ARG A 27 -2.73 19.76 3.97
N LYS A 28 -3.62 19.29 3.08
CA LYS A 28 -4.02 20.02 1.88
C LYS A 28 -4.86 21.27 2.18
N GLN A 29 -5.71 21.23 3.21
CA GLN A 29 -6.49 22.40 3.63
C GLN A 29 -5.59 23.49 4.24
N MET A 30 -4.66 23.10 5.10
CA MET A 30 -3.65 23.99 5.65
C MET A 30 -2.72 24.55 4.57
N GLU A 31 -2.26 23.73 3.64
CA GLU A 31 -1.41 24.16 2.52
C GLU A 31 -2.10 25.22 1.65
N ARG A 32 -3.41 25.08 1.39
CA ARG A 32 -4.16 26.12 0.66
C ARG A 32 -4.38 27.39 1.46
N TYR A 33 -4.68 27.28 2.75
CA TYR A 33 -4.80 28.45 3.62
C TYR A 33 -3.48 29.22 3.65
N THR A 34 -2.35 28.54 3.84
CA THR A 34 -1.01 29.15 3.79
C THR A 34 -0.75 29.81 2.44
N ASN A 35 -1.03 29.13 1.31
CA ASN A 35 -0.84 29.73 -0.01
C ASN A 35 -1.72 30.97 -0.23
N LYS A 36 -2.93 31.01 0.35
CA LYS A 36 -3.83 32.17 0.27
C LYS A 36 -3.27 33.37 1.04
N ILE A 37 -2.75 33.13 2.26
CA ILE A 37 -2.08 34.16 3.06
C ILE A 37 -0.83 34.66 2.33
N ASP A 38 -0.01 33.77 1.78
CA ASP A 38 1.19 34.14 1.04
C ASP A 38 0.85 34.99 -0.20
N SER A 39 -0.25 34.68 -0.90
CA SER A 39 -0.73 35.50 -2.02
C SER A 39 -1.11 36.91 -1.58
N ILE A 40 -1.90 37.04 -0.51
CA ILE A 40 -2.34 38.34 0.04
C ILE A 40 -1.11 39.19 0.44
N VAL A 41 -0.17 38.59 1.18
CA VAL A 41 1.05 39.28 1.61
C VAL A 41 1.89 39.71 0.41
N THR A 42 2.00 38.86 -0.62
CA THR A 42 2.77 39.18 -1.83
C THR A 42 2.11 40.30 -2.64
N GLU A 43 0.79 40.27 -2.80
CA GLU A 43 0.03 41.28 -3.53
C GLU A 43 0.14 42.66 -2.86
N GLU A 44 -0.09 42.74 -1.55
CA GLU A 44 0.01 44.00 -0.80
C GLU A 44 1.44 44.52 -0.72
N ARG A 45 2.43 43.62 -0.58
CA ARG A 45 3.85 44.01 -0.65
C ARG A 45 4.22 44.59 -2.01
N ASN A 46 3.67 44.06 -3.10
CA ASN A 46 3.91 44.60 -4.44
C ASN A 46 3.30 46.00 -4.62
N LYS A 47 2.11 46.25 -4.07
CA LYS A 47 1.50 47.60 -4.07
C LYS A 47 2.32 48.59 -3.24
N MET A 48 2.77 48.18 -2.06
CA MET A 48 3.66 48.97 -1.20
C MET A 48 4.96 49.34 -1.92
N ASN A 49 5.61 48.37 -2.58
CA ASN A 49 6.84 48.62 -3.34
C ASN A 49 6.60 49.59 -4.51
N ALA A 50 5.46 49.49 -5.20
CA ALA A 50 5.11 50.44 -6.26
C ALA A 50 4.95 51.88 -5.73
N GLU A 51 4.42 52.06 -4.52
CA GLU A 51 4.38 53.37 -3.86
C GLU A 51 5.77 53.85 -3.43
N PHE A 52 6.63 52.95 -2.96
CA PHE A 52 8.03 53.29 -2.66
C PHE A 52 8.78 53.76 -3.90
N ASP A 53 8.59 53.09 -5.03
CA ASP A 53 9.20 53.47 -6.30
C ASP A 53 8.70 54.85 -6.77
N ALA A 54 7.42 55.17 -6.53
CA ALA A 54 6.87 56.49 -6.83
C ALA A 54 7.48 57.58 -5.94
N LEU A 55 7.67 57.30 -4.65
CA LEU A 55 8.35 58.22 -3.73
C LEU A 55 9.82 58.44 -4.11
N GLU A 56 10.53 57.38 -4.51
CA GLU A 56 11.90 57.50 -4.99
C GLU A 56 12.02 58.34 -6.26
N LYS A 57 11.05 58.23 -7.18
CA LYS A 57 10.99 59.09 -8.37
C LYS A 57 10.80 60.55 -8.02
N LYS A 58 9.93 60.87 -7.05
CA LYS A 58 9.72 62.24 -6.55
C LYS A 58 10.96 62.81 -5.87
N MET A 59 11.67 62.01 -5.08
CA MET A 59 12.96 62.41 -4.51
C MET A 59 13.99 62.69 -5.61
N LYS A 60 14.12 61.80 -6.60
CA LYS A 60 15.05 61.99 -7.73
C LYS A 60 14.71 63.22 -8.58
N ALA A 61 13.44 63.61 -8.64
CA ALA A 61 12.98 64.84 -9.29
C ALA A 61 13.20 66.11 -8.44
N GLY A 62 13.67 65.96 -7.19
CA GLY A 62 13.93 67.07 -6.26
C GLY A 62 12.68 67.62 -5.57
N GLU A 63 11.54 66.94 -5.67
CA GLU A 63 10.25 67.39 -5.13
C GLU A 63 10.12 67.15 -3.61
N ILE A 64 10.89 66.21 -3.06
CA ILE A 64 10.93 65.87 -1.63
C ILE A 64 12.37 65.64 -1.18
N SER A 65 12.67 65.93 0.09
CA SER A 65 13.98 65.63 0.69
C SER A 65 14.13 64.15 1.05
N GLU A 66 15.38 63.69 1.25
CA GLU A 66 15.67 62.31 1.66
C GLU A 66 15.05 61.95 3.02
N SER A 67 15.02 62.92 3.94
CA SER A 67 14.40 62.76 5.27
C SER A 67 12.89 62.58 5.16
N GLU A 68 12.22 63.41 4.35
CA GLU A 68 10.77 63.33 4.14
C GLU A 68 10.37 62.04 3.41
N MET A 69 11.18 61.59 2.45
CA MET A 69 10.96 60.31 1.78
C MET A 69 11.03 59.15 2.78
N LYS A 70 12.03 59.15 3.68
CA LYS A 70 12.19 58.09 4.68
C LYS A 70 11.01 58.05 5.65
N GLU A 71 10.53 59.20 6.09
CA GLU A 71 9.34 59.33 6.94
C GLU A 71 8.07 58.84 6.22
N GLN A 72 7.86 59.23 4.96
CA GLN A 72 6.72 58.78 4.15
C GLN A 72 6.77 57.27 3.87
N LYS A 73 7.96 56.71 3.57
CA LYS A 73 8.13 55.26 3.42
C LYS A 73 7.79 54.52 4.71
N ASN A 74 8.17 55.05 5.87
CA ASN A 74 7.84 54.46 7.16
C ASN A 74 6.33 54.48 7.41
N THR A 75 5.68 55.62 7.19
CA THR A 75 4.22 55.76 7.34
C THR A 75 3.46 54.83 6.38
N THR A 76 3.92 54.71 5.13
CA THR A 76 3.36 53.78 4.16
C THR A 76 3.57 52.32 4.59
N ALA A 77 4.74 51.96 5.14
CA ALA A 77 4.99 50.61 5.65
C ALA A 77 4.03 50.25 6.80
N VAL A 78 3.85 51.14 7.78
CA VAL A 78 2.91 50.96 8.90
C VAL A 78 1.47 50.81 8.39
N ARG A 79 1.08 51.59 7.38
CA ARG A 79 -0.25 51.48 6.75
C ARG A 79 -0.45 50.12 6.08
N TYR A 80 0.52 49.66 5.29
CA TYR A 80 0.43 48.36 4.62
C TYR A 80 0.53 47.19 5.59
N GLU A 81 1.27 47.32 6.68
CA GLU A 81 1.25 46.36 7.79
C GLU A 81 -0.15 46.24 8.39
N ALA A 82 -0.82 47.37 8.66
CA ALA A 82 -2.19 47.37 9.15
C ALA A 82 -3.18 46.74 8.15
N ILE A 83 -3.04 47.04 6.85
CA ILE A 83 -3.87 46.46 5.78
C ILE A 83 -3.68 44.94 5.69
N ILE A 84 -2.43 44.47 5.68
CA ILE A 84 -2.12 43.04 5.64
C ILE A 84 -2.68 42.33 6.87
N ASN A 85 -2.53 42.93 8.05
CA ASN A 85 -3.08 42.35 9.28
C ASN A 85 -4.61 42.29 9.27
N ASP A 86 -5.30 43.30 8.74
CA ASP A 86 -6.77 43.31 8.58
C ASP A 86 -7.24 42.23 7.59
N GLU A 87 -6.55 42.09 6.45
CA GLU A 87 -6.87 41.07 5.44
C GLU A 87 -6.62 39.64 5.96
N ILE A 88 -5.53 39.43 6.70
CA ILE A 88 -5.25 38.15 7.37
C ILE A 88 -6.32 37.87 8.44
N ALA A 89 -6.76 38.88 9.19
CA ALA A 89 -7.81 38.73 10.19
C ALA A 89 -9.15 38.30 9.56
N LYS A 90 -9.50 38.78 8.36
CA LYS A 90 -10.69 38.31 7.62
C LYS A 90 -10.60 36.84 7.21
N GLN A 91 -9.40 36.27 7.10
CA GLN A 91 -9.20 34.84 6.80
C GLN A 91 -9.17 33.98 8.07
N LYS A 92 -9.15 34.59 9.27
CA LYS A 92 -9.06 33.87 10.54
C LYS A 92 -10.22 32.90 10.76
N ASP A 93 -11.42 33.25 10.29
CA ASP A 93 -12.60 32.38 10.35
C ASP A 93 -12.39 31.07 9.58
N GLU A 94 -11.70 31.10 8.44
CA GLU A 94 -11.38 29.91 7.64
C GLU A 94 -10.37 29.01 8.38
N TYR A 95 -9.38 29.61 9.06
CA TYR A 95 -8.44 28.89 9.91
C TYR A 95 -9.13 28.27 11.15
N GLU A 96 -9.98 29.03 11.83
CA GLU A 96 -10.79 28.57 12.96
C GLU A 96 -11.80 27.49 12.53
N GLU A 97 -12.30 27.53 11.29
CA GLU A 97 -13.13 26.48 10.74
C GLU A 97 -12.33 25.21 10.44
N ILE A 98 -11.14 25.31 9.83
CA ILE A 98 -10.25 24.16 9.54
C ILE A 98 -9.79 23.50 10.86
N THR A 99 -9.36 24.29 11.82
CA THR A 99 -8.90 23.81 13.14
C THR A 99 -10.08 23.36 14.01
N GLY A 100 -11.20 24.08 14.01
CA GLY A 100 -12.43 23.73 14.70
C GLY A 100 -13.05 22.44 14.17
N LYS A 101 -13.08 22.21 12.85
CA LYS A 101 -13.43 20.91 12.24
C LYS A 101 -12.47 19.81 12.67
N THR A 102 -11.18 20.12 12.83
CA THR A 102 -10.15 19.16 13.27
C THR A 102 -10.33 18.78 14.75
N VAL A 103 -10.54 19.77 15.62
CA VAL A 103 -10.80 19.59 17.05
C VAL A 103 -12.15 18.89 17.26
N ARG A 104 -13.20 19.30 16.54
CA ARG A 104 -14.49 18.61 16.54
C ARG A 104 -14.34 17.17 16.02
N LYS A 105 -13.55 16.90 14.98
CA LYS A 105 -13.27 15.53 14.53
C LYS A 105 -12.42 14.71 15.52
N ALA A 106 -11.56 15.34 16.31
CA ALA A 106 -10.78 14.69 17.35
C ALA A 106 -11.60 14.43 18.63
N LEU A 107 -12.45 15.38 19.04
CA LEU A 107 -13.34 15.28 20.20
C LEU A 107 -14.56 14.39 19.95
N PHE A 108 -15.15 14.43 18.74
CA PHE A 108 -16.27 13.57 18.34
C PHE A 108 -15.80 12.26 17.69
N LYS A 109 -14.49 11.96 17.69
CA LYS A 109 -13.99 10.62 17.39
C LYS A 109 -14.31 9.59 18.48
N SER A 110 -14.94 10.01 19.60
CA SER A 110 -15.36 9.11 20.68
C SER A 110 -16.85 8.75 20.71
N ASN A 111 -17.70 9.18 19.76
CA ASN A 111 -19.13 8.81 19.83
C ASN A 111 -19.93 8.87 18.52
N PHE A 112 -19.32 8.58 17.37
CA PHE A 112 -20.11 8.28 16.17
C PHE A 112 -20.46 6.79 16.13
N ASN A 113 -21.59 6.47 16.75
CA ASN A 113 -22.46 5.36 16.42
C ASN A 113 -22.92 5.47 14.94
N LYS A 114 -21.99 5.21 14.02
CA LYS A 114 -22.32 5.02 12.62
C LYS A 114 -22.51 3.52 12.41
N LYS A 115 -23.78 3.14 12.49
CA LYS A 115 -24.35 1.85 12.08
C LYS A 115 -23.99 1.56 10.61
N ASN A 116 -22.75 1.16 10.38
CA ASN A 116 -22.30 0.49 9.16
C ASN A 116 -21.94 -0.93 9.58
N SER A 117 -22.97 -1.78 9.70
CA SER A 117 -22.89 -3.21 10.00
C SER A 117 -22.27 -4.03 8.86
N LEU A 118 -21.25 -3.50 8.20
CA LEU A 118 -20.60 -4.09 7.04
C LEU A 118 -19.07 -4.15 7.18
N PHE A 119 -18.51 -3.90 8.37
CA PHE A 119 -17.08 -4.03 8.61
C PHE A 119 -16.85 -4.83 9.89
N ARG A 120 -16.58 -6.14 9.75
CA ARG A 120 -16.14 -6.99 10.87
C ARG A 120 -14.61 -6.88 11.03
N THR A 121 -14.13 -5.71 11.41
CA THR A 121 -12.72 -5.54 11.82
C THR A 121 -12.51 -6.15 13.20
N ALA A 122 -12.05 -7.39 13.26
CA ALA A 122 -11.42 -7.96 14.46
C ALA A 122 -10.49 -9.15 14.14
N ARG A 123 -9.64 -9.05 13.12
CA ARG A 123 -8.41 -9.86 12.97
C ARG A 123 -7.33 -8.95 12.37
N GLY A 124 -6.73 -8.14 13.26
CA GLY A 124 -5.92 -6.97 12.96
C GLY A 124 -4.83 -7.12 11.89
N ALA A 125 -4.81 -6.13 11.03
CA ALA A 125 -3.74 -5.76 10.10
C ALA A 125 -2.59 -5.06 10.83
N LEU A 126 -1.35 -5.11 10.31
CA LEU A 126 -0.19 -4.37 10.83
C LEU A 126 -0.43 -2.85 10.91
N LEU A 127 -1.35 -2.32 10.10
CA LEU A 127 -1.68 -0.88 10.03
C LEU A 127 -2.85 -0.45 10.94
N ASP A 128 -3.46 -1.38 11.67
CA ASP A 128 -4.46 -1.08 12.70
C ASP A 128 -3.78 -1.24 14.08
N LEU A 129 -2.86 -0.31 14.39
CA LEU A 129 -2.04 -0.33 15.62
C LEU A 129 -2.85 -0.06 16.90
N THR A 130 -4.17 0.09 16.81
CA THR A 130 -5.07 -0.04 17.96
C THR A 130 -5.34 -1.52 18.20
N PHE A 131 -4.50 -2.16 19.03
CA PHE A 131 -4.72 -3.51 19.58
C PHE A 131 -5.93 -3.57 20.55
N GLU A 132 -6.85 -2.61 20.46
CA GLU A 132 -8.06 -2.55 21.27
C GLU A 132 -9.09 -3.51 20.68
N GLN A 133 -9.64 -4.36 21.54
CA GLN A 133 -10.73 -5.23 21.15
C GLN A 133 -11.94 -4.33 20.88
N PRO A 134 -12.59 -4.41 19.70
CA PRO A 134 -13.91 -3.82 19.57
C PRO A 134 -14.83 -4.52 20.59
N GLU A 135 -15.27 -3.76 21.59
CA GLU A 135 -16.34 -4.19 22.48
C GLU A 135 -17.62 -4.19 21.64
N PHE A 136 -18.18 -5.38 21.42
CA PHE A 136 -19.49 -5.52 20.79
C PHE A 136 -20.53 -5.47 21.91
N ASP A 137 -21.42 -4.47 21.85
CA ASP A 137 -22.45 -4.21 22.87
C ASP A 137 -23.54 -5.29 22.96
N ASP A 138 -23.66 -6.19 21.98
CA ASP A 138 -24.67 -7.25 21.96
C ASP A 138 -24.07 -8.63 21.61
N PRO A 139 -24.59 -9.73 22.19
CA PRO A 139 -24.14 -11.08 21.86
C PRO A 139 -24.66 -11.47 20.47
N GLU A 140 -23.94 -11.04 19.43
CA GLU A 140 -24.16 -11.48 18.06
C GLU A 140 -24.11 -13.03 18.02
N ASP A 141 -25.04 -13.63 17.25
CA ASP A 141 -25.18 -15.09 17.10
C ASP A 141 -23.79 -15.70 16.83
N PRO A 142 -23.28 -16.61 17.67
CA PRO A 142 -21.98 -17.23 17.49
C PRO A 142 -21.74 -17.78 16.10
N LYS A 143 -22.79 -18.23 15.41
CA LYS A 143 -22.75 -18.74 14.03
C LYS A 143 -22.17 -17.72 13.05
N ASN A 144 -22.40 -16.44 13.29
CA ASN A 144 -21.93 -15.35 12.45
C ASN A 144 -20.39 -15.22 12.45
N TYR A 145 -19.70 -15.71 13.49
CA TYR A 145 -18.24 -15.69 13.58
C TYR A 145 -17.56 -16.99 13.11
N LEU A 146 -18.35 -18.01 12.77
CA LEU A 146 -17.84 -19.29 12.26
C LEU A 146 -17.58 -19.24 10.76
N GLN A 147 -18.23 -18.28 10.09
CA GLN A 147 -18.10 -18.01 8.67
C GLN A 147 -17.62 -16.59 8.46
N SER A 148 -16.69 -16.42 7.54
CA SER A 148 -16.25 -15.09 7.17
C SER A 148 -15.79 -15.01 5.73
N PHE A 149 -15.97 -13.82 5.17
CA PHE A 149 -15.44 -13.45 3.86
C PHE A 149 -14.47 -12.28 4.05
N GLY A 150 -13.42 -12.16 3.25
CA GLY A 150 -12.43 -11.11 3.48
C GLY A 150 -11.43 -10.89 2.37
N TYR A 151 -10.73 -9.77 2.48
CA TYR A 151 -9.59 -9.41 1.63
C TYR A 151 -8.34 -9.43 2.49
N VAL A 152 -7.30 -10.10 2.02
CA VAL A 152 -5.99 -10.17 2.70
C VAL A 152 -4.91 -9.66 1.76
N ALA A 153 -4.07 -8.75 2.23
CA ALA A 153 -2.89 -8.29 1.51
C ALA A 153 -1.63 -8.58 2.35
N GLY A 154 -0.64 -9.19 1.71
CA GLY A 154 0.60 -9.59 2.35
C GLY A 154 1.84 -9.20 1.54
N ILE A 155 2.97 -9.15 2.23
CA ILE A 155 4.29 -8.99 1.64
C ILE A 155 5.19 -10.15 2.07
N SER A 156 6.04 -10.62 1.17
CA SER A 156 6.98 -11.71 1.44
C SER A 156 8.34 -11.43 0.84
N LEU A 157 9.37 -12.02 1.44
CA LEU A 157 10.71 -12.09 0.88
C LEU A 157 10.91 -13.46 0.25
N ILE A 158 11.39 -13.48 -0.98
CA ILE A 158 11.69 -14.68 -1.76
C ILE A 158 13.19 -14.98 -1.65
N ASN A 159 13.51 -16.20 -1.25
CA ASN A 159 14.86 -16.75 -1.30
C ASN A 159 14.90 -17.89 -2.33
N PHE A 160 15.94 -17.91 -3.15
CA PHE A 160 16.09 -18.88 -4.24
C PHE A 160 16.97 -20.07 -3.81
N THR A 161 16.49 -21.28 -4.06
CA THR A 161 17.15 -22.55 -3.74
C THR A 161 17.11 -23.50 -4.93
N ASP A 162 18.14 -24.34 -5.06
CA ASP A 162 18.24 -25.33 -6.14
C ASP A 162 17.41 -26.59 -5.85
N LYS A 163 17.49 -27.16 -4.63
CA LYS A 163 16.81 -28.44 -4.28
C LYS A 163 16.50 -28.67 -2.79
N LYS A 164 17.22 -28.01 -1.87
CA LYS A 164 17.01 -28.17 -0.42
C LYS A 164 16.11 -27.06 0.12
N PHE A 165 15.20 -27.39 1.05
CA PHE A 165 14.25 -26.43 1.63
C PHE A 165 14.92 -25.21 2.27
N PHE A 166 16.14 -25.39 2.81
CA PHE A 166 16.89 -24.36 3.53
C PHE A 166 18.38 -24.38 3.14
N ASP A 167 18.69 -24.20 1.86
CA ASP A 167 20.08 -23.97 1.43
C ASP A 167 20.29 -22.49 1.12
N PHE A 168 20.86 -21.78 2.09
CA PHE A 168 21.14 -20.35 2.05
C PHE A 168 22.60 -20.04 1.69
N SER A 169 23.40 -21.07 1.36
CA SER A 169 24.86 -21.03 1.49
C SER A 169 25.64 -20.92 0.17
N LYS A 170 24.99 -20.92 -1.00
CA LYS A 170 25.68 -20.96 -2.30
C LYS A 170 25.37 -19.76 -3.17
N GLY A 171 26.36 -19.34 -3.95
CA GLY A 171 26.37 -18.11 -4.75
C GLY A 171 25.19 -18.03 -5.72
N ASN A 172 24.10 -17.42 -5.24
CA ASN A 172 22.88 -17.26 -6.02
C ASN A 172 23.10 -16.20 -7.10
N GLU A 173 22.74 -16.55 -8.33
CA GLU A 173 22.65 -15.62 -9.45
C GLU A 173 21.51 -14.61 -9.26
N LEU A 174 20.60 -14.90 -8.33
CA LEU A 174 19.45 -14.09 -7.95
C LEU A 174 19.61 -13.58 -6.51
N LYS A 175 19.31 -12.30 -6.31
CA LYS A 175 19.24 -11.68 -4.99
C LYS A 175 17.94 -12.06 -4.30
N ASN A 176 17.93 -11.99 -2.96
CA ASN A 176 16.70 -12.00 -2.18
C ASN A 176 15.72 -10.97 -2.75
N SER A 177 14.56 -11.48 -3.11
CA SER A 177 13.57 -10.80 -3.93
C SER A 177 12.30 -10.58 -3.12
N SER A 178 11.32 -9.88 -3.67
CA SER A 178 10.08 -9.58 -2.96
C SER A 178 8.86 -10.12 -3.69
N SER A 179 7.87 -10.51 -2.90
CA SER A 179 6.52 -10.82 -3.37
C SER A 179 5.49 -9.97 -2.64
N GLY A 180 4.46 -9.54 -3.35
CA GLY A 180 3.23 -9.01 -2.78
C GLY A 180 2.09 -9.93 -3.14
N ASN A 181 1.14 -10.11 -2.24
CA ASN A 181 -0.07 -10.88 -2.53
C ASN A 181 -1.32 -10.12 -2.07
N PHE A 182 -2.41 -10.38 -2.78
CA PHE A 182 -3.75 -9.93 -2.45
C PHE A 182 -4.71 -11.11 -2.64
N THR A 183 -5.58 -11.40 -1.69
CA THR A 183 -6.41 -12.61 -1.70
C THR A 183 -7.81 -12.32 -1.23
N LEU A 184 -8.81 -12.68 -2.04
CA LEU A 184 -10.20 -12.86 -1.62
C LEU A 184 -10.31 -14.19 -0.91
N ARG A 185 -10.79 -14.22 0.32
CA ARG A 185 -10.79 -15.41 1.16
C ARG A 185 -12.16 -15.63 1.78
N TYR A 186 -12.67 -16.84 1.64
CA TYR A 186 -13.79 -17.36 2.41
C TYR A 186 -13.25 -18.34 3.46
N GLU A 187 -13.70 -18.20 4.69
CA GLU A 187 -13.35 -19.06 5.82
C GLU A 187 -14.63 -19.63 6.43
N ASN A 188 -14.63 -20.92 6.76
CA ASN A 188 -15.76 -21.54 7.46
C ASN A 188 -15.26 -22.65 8.40
N GLN A 189 -16.02 -22.90 9.47
CA GLN A 189 -15.74 -23.96 10.42
C GLN A 189 -16.03 -25.33 9.80
N LEU A 190 -15.15 -26.30 10.07
CA LEU A 190 -15.30 -27.68 9.65
C LEU A 190 -15.85 -28.52 10.80
N GLY A 191 -17.02 -29.14 10.62
CA GLY A 191 -17.62 -30.06 11.59
C GLY A 191 -18.63 -29.41 12.53
N LYS A 192 -18.64 -29.85 13.80
CA LYS A 192 -19.57 -29.35 14.83
C LYS A 192 -19.21 -27.92 15.27
N THR A 193 -20.14 -27.23 15.91
CA THR A 193 -19.98 -25.84 16.42
C THR A 193 -18.81 -25.66 17.40
N THR A 194 -18.37 -26.74 18.04
CA THR A 194 -17.22 -26.79 18.95
C THR A 194 -15.90 -27.16 18.27
N SER A 195 -15.90 -27.39 16.96
CA SER A 195 -14.69 -27.83 16.25
C SER A 195 -13.65 -26.71 16.18
N PRO A 196 -12.39 -26.96 16.56
CA PRO A 196 -11.32 -25.96 16.45
C PRO A 196 -10.72 -25.91 15.03
N VAL A 197 -11.35 -26.54 14.04
CA VAL A 197 -10.84 -26.63 12.68
C VAL A 197 -11.67 -25.78 11.74
N PHE A 198 -10.99 -24.99 10.91
CA PHE A 198 -11.57 -24.17 9.87
C PHE A 198 -10.93 -24.52 8.53
N TYR A 199 -11.62 -24.25 7.44
CA TYR A 199 -11.03 -24.26 6.10
C TYR A 199 -11.13 -22.87 5.50
N ARG A 200 -10.14 -22.52 4.69
CA ARG A 200 -10.06 -21.29 3.91
C ARG A 200 -9.92 -21.65 2.45
N VAL A 201 -10.73 -21.02 1.61
CA VAL A 201 -10.60 -21.08 0.16
C VAL A 201 -10.61 -19.66 -0.38
N GLY A 202 -9.85 -19.40 -1.44
CA GLY A 202 -9.76 -18.05 -1.96
C GLY A 202 -9.42 -17.93 -3.42
N LEU A 203 -9.39 -16.68 -3.88
CA LEU A 203 -8.85 -16.28 -5.17
C LEU A 203 -7.88 -15.13 -4.92
N GLY A 204 -6.62 -15.33 -5.27
CA GLY A 204 -5.56 -14.37 -5.03
C GLY A 204 -4.80 -13.96 -6.27
N TRP A 205 -4.18 -12.80 -6.16
CA TRP A 205 -3.20 -12.25 -7.08
C TRP A 205 -1.86 -12.19 -6.36
N ARG A 206 -0.85 -12.87 -6.90
CA ARG A 206 0.53 -12.83 -6.41
C ARG A 206 1.41 -12.11 -7.42
N LEU A 207 2.20 -11.17 -6.92
CA LEU A 207 3.12 -10.32 -7.65
C LEU A 207 4.52 -10.67 -7.17
N GLU A 208 5.43 -10.93 -8.08
CA GLU A 208 6.82 -11.26 -7.75
C GLU A 208 7.75 -10.30 -8.46
N THR A 209 8.75 -9.82 -7.74
CA THR A 209 9.82 -8.98 -8.28
C THR A 209 11.15 -9.65 -8.00
N ILE A 210 11.68 -10.32 -9.02
CA ILE A 210 12.91 -11.10 -8.97
C ILE A 210 14.07 -10.22 -9.42
N ILE A 211 15.11 -10.14 -8.60
CA ILE A 211 16.26 -9.25 -8.83
C ILE A 211 17.50 -10.12 -9.06
N PRO A 212 18.27 -9.91 -10.14
CA PRO A 212 19.52 -10.61 -10.36
C PRO A 212 20.60 -10.09 -9.40
N ASN A 213 21.63 -10.89 -9.15
CA ASN A 213 22.73 -10.51 -8.29
C ASN A 213 23.81 -9.75 -9.07
N GLY A 214 24.38 -8.70 -8.48
CA GLY A 214 25.32 -7.80 -9.13
C GLY A 214 24.69 -6.97 -10.27
N ASP A 215 25.52 -6.54 -11.21
CA ASP A 215 25.12 -5.71 -12.36
C ASP A 215 24.68 -6.57 -13.57
N LYS A 216 23.95 -7.64 -13.28
CA LYS A 216 23.41 -8.56 -14.28
C LYS A 216 22.03 -8.15 -14.73
N ILE A 217 21.65 -8.56 -15.94
CA ILE A 217 20.35 -8.32 -16.55
C ILE A 217 19.73 -9.63 -17.01
N PHE A 218 18.41 -9.69 -17.04
CA PHE A 218 17.70 -10.77 -17.73
C PHE A 218 17.72 -10.50 -19.23
N THR A 219 18.10 -11.51 -20.01
CA THR A 219 18.12 -11.48 -21.46
C THR A 219 17.60 -12.80 -21.99
N GLN A 220 16.99 -12.77 -23.18
CA GLN A 220 16.45 -13.96 -23.81
C GLN A 220 16.89 -14.02 -25.27
N ASP A 221 17.07 -15.24 -25.76
CA ASP A 221 17.22 -15.56 -27.18
C ASP A 221 15.98 -16.34 -27.67
N ASP A 222 16.04 -16.89 -28.90
CA ASP A 222 14.93 -17.66 -29.48
C ASP A 222 14.55 -18.91 -28.68
N LYS A 223 15.44 -19.42 -27.83
CA LYS A 223 15.32 -20.68 -27.11
C LYS A 223 15.34 -20.52 -25.59
N ASN A 224 16.14 -19.61 -25.05
CA ASN A 224 16.49 -19.60 -23.64
C ASN A 224 16.36 -18.21 -22.99
N LEU A 225 16.05 -18.23 -21.70
CA LEU A 225 16.17 -17.09 -20.80
C LEU A 225 17.45 -17.25 -19.95
N TYR A 226 18.29 -16.23 -19.88
CA TYR A 226 19.54 -16.29 -19.13
C TYR A 226 19.91 -14.95 -18.52
N LEU A 227 20.96 -14.95 -17.68
CA LEU A 227 21.52 -13.76 -17.08
C LEU A 227 22.84 -13.40 -17.76
N THR A 228 23.00 -12.15 -18.15
CA THR A 228 24.25 -11.62 -18.71
C THR A 228 24.67 -10.37 -17.94
N ASP A 229 25.97 -10.07 -17.93
CA ASP A 229 26.48 -8.83 -17.38
C ASP A 229 26.03 -7.65 -18.24
N PHE A 230 25.69 -6.53 -17.59
CA PHE A 230 25.32 -5.30 -18.28
C PHE A 230 26.56 -4.68 -18.94
N THR A 231 26.50 -4.46 -20.25
CA THR A 231 27.64 -3.93 -21.04
C THR A 231 27.64 -2.39 -21.17
N GLY A 232 26.57 -1.72 -20.73
CA GLY A 232 26.46 -0.27 -20.83
C GLY A 232 27.08 0.48 -19.65
N ASN A 233 27.15 1.80 -19.76
CA ASN A 233 27.56 2.67 -18.66
C ASN A 233 26.43 2.85 -17.64
N ASN A 234 26.79 3.05 -16.37
CA ASN A 234 25.87 3.50 -15.31
C ASN A 234 24.62 2.61 -15.08
N PHE A 235 24.83 1.32 -14.80
CA PHE A 235 23.77 0.42 -14.33
C PHE A 235 23.01 1.02 -13.14
N LYS A 236 21.69 0.82 -13.10
CA LYS A 236 20.86 1.21 -11.94
C LYS A 236 20.12 0.05 -11.34
N LYS A 237 19.30 -0.65 -12.13
CA LYS A 237 18.51 -1.76 -11.63
C LYS A 237 18.01 -2.61 -12.78
N ALA A 238 18.06 -3.93 -12.60
CA ALA A 238 17.33 -4.88 -13.40
C ALA A 238 16.42 -5.71 -12.50
N TRP A 239 15.24 -6.06 -13.01
CA TRP A 239 14.34 -6.99 -12.32
C TRP A 239 13.40 -7.67 -13.31
N LEU A 240 12.98 -8.87 -12.96
CA LEU A 240 11.94 -9.61 -13.63
C LEU A 240 10.69 -9.54 -12.76
N ARG A 241 9.57 -9.09 -13.34
CA ARG A 241 8.27 -9.09 -12.68
C ARG A 241 7.42 -10.21 -13.23
N THR A 242 6.79 -10.97 -12.34
CA THR A 242 5.82 -12.00 -12.70
C THR A 242 4.55 -11.86 -11.89
N ASP A 243 3.40 -11.93 -12.56
CA ASP A 243 2.09 -11.79 -11.97
C ASP A 243 1.31 -13.10 -12.15
N TYR A 244 0.74 -13.63 -11.06
CA TYR A 244 -0.04 -14.86 -11.04
C TYR A 244 -1.43 -14.65 -10.46
N ILE A 245 -2.42 -15.31 -11.03
CA ILE A 245 -3.71 -15.55 -10.35
C ILE A 245 -3.65 -16.95 -9.76
N TYR A 246 -3.98 -17.09 -8.48
CA TYR A 246 -3.84 -18.35 -7.76
C TYR A 246 -5.02 -18.59 -6.80
N VAL A 247 -5.25 -19.85 -6.48
CA VAL A 247 -6.30 -20.31 -5.56
C VAL A 247 -5.61 -20.95 -4.35
N PRO A 248 -5.64 -20.30 -3.18
CA PRO A 248 -5.23 -20.92 -1.93
C PRO A 248 -6.35 -21.77 -1.32
N LEU A 249 -5.96 -22.90 -0.74
CA LEU A 249 -6.78 -23.77 0.09
C LEU A 249 -6.01 -24.10 1.37
N GLU A 250 -6.52 -23.68 2.53
CA GLU A 250 -5.85 -23.87 3.81
C GLU A 250 -6.77 -24.53 4.84
N ALA A 251 -6.24 -25.47 5.62
CA ALA A 251 -6.84 -25.94 6.86
C ALA A 251 -6.22 -25.16 8.02
N ILE A 252 -7.06 -24.61 8.89
CA ILE A 252 -6.64 -23.80 10.04
C ILE A 252 -7.06 -24.50 11.33
N PHE A 253 -6.09 -24.72 12.21
CA PHE A 253 -6.24 -25.34 13.52
C PHE A 253 -6.12 -24.27 14.60
N VAL A 254 -7.16 -24.10 15.40
CA VAL A 254 -7.14 -23.24 16.59
C VAL A 254 -6.56 -24.04 17.75
N LEU A 255 -5.39 -23.64 18.25
CA LEU A 255 -4.67 -24.41 19.28
C LEU A 255 -5.16 -24.17 20.70
N ASN A 256 -5.70 -22.98 20.97
CA ASN A 256 -6.26 -22.60 22.27
C ASN A 256 -7.73 -22.14 22.13
N PRO A 257 -8.63 -23.03 21.66
CA PRO A 257 -10.01 -22.67 21.42
C PRO A 257 -10.67 -22.25 22.74
N LYS A 258 -11.31 -21.09 22.72
CA LYS A 258 -12.22 -20.65 23.80
C LYS A 258 -13.64 -20.93 23.37
N TYR A 259 -14.54 -21.14 24.32
CA TYR A 259 -15.92 -21.49 24.04
C TYR A 259 -16.89 -20.56 24.74
N LYS A 260 -18.01 -20.26 24.09
CA LYS A 260 -19.17 -19.57 24.67
C LYS A 260 -20.43 -20.41 24.52
N GLU A 261 -21.33 -20.31 25.48
CA GLU A 261 -22.65 -20.91 25.39
C GLU A 261 -23.66 -19.89 24.88
N TYR A 262 -24.52 -20.32 23.97
CA TYR A 262 -25.57 -19.49 23.40
C TYR A 262 -26.76 -20.39 23.07
N ASN A 263 -27.94 -20.06 23.61
CA ASN A 263 -29.18 -20.84 23.45
C ASN A 263 -29.00 -22.35 23.72
N GLY A 264 -28.26 -22.71 24.79
CA GLY A 264 -28.03 -24.10 25.19
C GLY A 264 -27.04 -24.88 24.30
N VAL A 265 -26.43 -24.22 23.31
CA VAL A 265 -25.42 -24.83 22.43
C VAL A 265 -24.07 -24.17 22.66
N ARG A 266 -23.02 -25.00 22.68
CA ARG A 266 -21.64 -24.53 22.85
C ARG A 266 -21.00 -24.21 21.49
N TYR A 267 -20.38 -23.05 21.40
CA TYR A 267 -19.71 -22.55 20.20
C TYR A 267 -18.27 -22.17 20.52
N ILE A 268 -17.38 -22.31 19.53
CA ILE A 268 -16.06 -21.69 19.61
C ILE A 268 -16.18 -20.16 19.55
N ASP A 269 -15.49 -19.48 20.46
CA ASP A 269 -15.51 -18.02 20.59
C ASP A 269 -14.33 -17.40 19.82
N ASN A 270 -14.57 -17.15 18.54
CA ASN A 270 -13.63 -16.51 17.61
C ASN A 270 -13.38 -15.02 17.90
N THR A 271 -14.08 -14.41 18.86
CA THR A 271 -13.86 -13.01 19.28
C THR A 271 -12.64 -12.86 20.20
N LYS A 272 -12.21 -13.96 20.84
CA LYS A 272 -11.10 -13.92 21.79
C LYS A 272 -9.77 -14.12 21.09
N LYS A 273 -8.69 -13.70 21.77
CA LYS A 273 -7.31 -13.94 21.32
C LYS A 273 -7.06 -15.45 21.24
N GLN A 274 -6.74 -15.91 20.03
CA GLN A 274 -6.48 -17.31 19.72
C GLN A 274 -5.19 -17.43 18.89
N LEU A 275 -4.44 -18.50 19.14
CA LEU A 275 -3.31 -18.96 18.36
C LEU A 275 -3.82 -19.98 17.34
N ARG A 276 -3.49 -19.77 16.08
CA ARG A 276 -3.94 -20.62 14.98
C ARG A 276 -2.75 -21.03 14.12
N ILE A 277 -2.74 -22.29 13.71
CA ILE A 277 -1.78 -22.81 12.74
C ILE A 277 -2.53 -23.16 11.47
N GLY A 278 -2.05 -22.65 10.35
CA GLY A 278 -2.58 -22.94 9.03
C GLY A 278 -1.62 -23.84 8.24
N ILE A 279 -2.19 -24.82 7.54
CA ILE A 279 -1.48 -25.65 6.57
C ILE A 279 -2.33 -25.68 5.32
N GLY A 280 -1.74 -25.35 4.17
CA GLY A 280 -2.49 -25.24 2.93
C GLY A 280 -1.67 -25.54 1.70
N LEU A 281 -2.40 -25.66 0.60
CA LEU A 281 -1.89 -25.81 -0.75
C LEU A 281 -2.39 -24.65 -1.60
N TYR A 282 -1.66 -24.34 -2.66
CA TYR A 282 -2.11 -23.38 -3.65
C TYR A 282 -1.72 -23.82 -5.06
N GLY A 283 -2.53 -23.40 -6.02
CA GLY A 283 -2.27 -23.57 -7.45
C GLY A 283 -2.66 -22.32 -8.22
N GLY A 284 -1.95 -21.98 -9.28
CA GLY A 284 -2.19 -20.76 -10.04
C GLY A 284 -1.60 -20.76 -11.43
N VAL A 285 -2.00 -19.74 -12.19
CA VAL A 285 -1.57 -19.50 -13.57
C VAL A 285 -0.88 -18.15 -13.67
N LYS A 286 0.20 -18.10 -14.45
CA LYS A 286 0.89 -16.86 -14.80
C LYS A 286 0.03 -16.07 -15.77
N ILE A 287 -0.19 -14.79 -15.49
CA ILE A 287 -1.01 -13.91 -16.33
C ILE A 287 -0.20 -12.83 -17.04
N ASN A 288 0.96 -12.45 -16.49
CA ASN A 288 1.80 -11.41 -17.05
C ASN A 288 3.24 -11.59 -16.54
N ASP A 289 4.20 -11.25 -17.38
CA ASP A 289 5.62 -11.25 -17.06
C ASP A 289 6.34 -10.16 -17.85
N ARG A 290 7.32 -9.52 -17.21
CA ARG A 290 8.08 -8.43 -17.81
C ARG A 290 9.50 -8.36 -17.24
N MET A 291 10.49 -8.31 -18.12
CA MET A 291 11.84 -7.90 -17.81
C MET A 291 11.93 -6.38 -17.81
N HIS A 292 12.57 -5.84 -16.80
CA HIS A 292 12.77 -4.42 -16.61
C HIS A 292 14.25 -4.13 -16.46
N LEU A 293 14.74 -3.15 -17.21
CA LEU A 293 16.12 -2.66 -17.13
C LEU A 293 16.12 -1.13 -17.06
N GLN A 294 16.86 -0.61 -16.08
CA GLN A 294 17.09 0.81 -15.91
C GLN A 294 18.59 1.10 -15.85
N TYR A 295 19.04 2.06 -16.67
CA TYR A 295 20.42 2.53 -16.73
C TYR A 295 20.48 4.00 -17.19
N LYS A 296 21.65 4.62 -17.20
CA LYS A 296 21.86 5.92 -17.85
C LYS A 296 22.69 5.76 -19.11
N ASN A 297 22.29 6.41 -20.21
CA ASN A 297 23.11 6.42 -21.42
C ASN A 297 24.33 7.36 -21.26
N ASP A 298 25.18 7.41 -22.28
CA ASP A 298 26.41 8.21 -22.28
C ASP A 298 26.15 9.73 -22.18
N PHE A 299 24.95 10.18 -22.57
CA PHE A 299 24.50 11.56 -22.41
C PHE A 299 23.91 11.86 -21.01
N GLY A 300 23.95 10.89 -20.09
CA GLY A 300 23.43 11.03 -18.72
C GLY A 300 21.91 10.86 -18.57
N ASN A 301 21.18 10.60 -19.66
CA ASN A 301 19.73 10.43 -19.66
C ASN A 301 19.34 9.05 -19.11
N LYS A 302 18.27 9.00 -18.29
CA LYS A 302 17.73 7.74 -17.75
C LYS A 302 16.99 6.98 -18.85
N VAL A 303 17.42 5.75 -19.12
CA VAL A 303 16.77 4.83 -20.05
C VAL A 303 16.02 3.76 -19.26
N TYR A 304 14.81 3.43 -19.71
CA TYR A 304 13.97 2.40 -19.12
C TYR A 304 13.47 1.45 -20.19
N VAL A 305 13.92 0.20 -20.15
CA VAL A 305 13.55 -0.85 -21.10
C VAL A 305 12.57 -1.82 -20.44
N ARG A 306 11.51 -2.19 -21.17
CA ARG A 306 10.52 -3.19 -20.79
C ARG A 306 10.40 -4.20 -21.91
N GLU A 307 10.52 -5.47 -21.58
CA GLU A 307 10.37 -6.55 -22.54
C GLU A 307 9.54 -7.68 -21.92
N GLY A 308 8.64 -8.30 -22.69
CA GLY A 308 7.92 -9.49 -22.24
C GLY A 308 8.82 -10.73 -22.25
N VAL A 309 8.56 -11.70 -21.37
CA VAL A 309 9.34 -12.94 -21.35
C VAL A 309 8.69 -13.96 -22.27
N SER A 310 9.42 -14.40 -23.30
CA SER A 310 8.92 -15.37 -24.28
C SER A 310 9.09 -16.82 -23.82
N LYS A 311 10.19 -17.12 -23.12
CA LYS A 311 10.62 -18.47 -22.74
C LYS A 311 11.20 -18.51 -21.32
N GLY A 312 11.40 -19.68 -20.75
CA GLY A 312 12.13 -19.82 -19.49
C GLY A 312 11.31 -19.70 -18.19
N LEU A 313 10.04 -19.29 -18.25
CA LEU A 313 9.15 -19.21 -17.07
C LEU A 313 8.08 -20.28 -17.09
N ASN A 314 7.79 -20.87 -15.93
CA ASN A 314 6.67 -21.80 -15.82
C ASN A 314 5.33 -21.05 -15.90
N PRO A 315 4.38 -21.52 -16.73
CA PRO A 315 3.06 -20.89 -16.85
C PRO A 315 2.14 -21.23 -15.67
N PHE A 316 2.48 -22.25 -14.88
CA PHE A 316 1.72 -22.70 -13.72
C PHE A 316 2.60 -22.63 -12.47
N ILE A 317 1.97 -22.34 -11.33
CA ILE A 317 2.59 -22.45 -10.02
C ILE A 317 1.75 -23.37 -9.15
N ALA A 318 2.42 -24.22 -8.38
CA ALA A 318 1.79 -25.01 -7.33
C ALA A 318 2.73 -25.06 -6.13
N GLY A 319 2.18 -25.04 -4.92
CA GLY A 319 2.99 -25.01 -3.71
C GLY A 319 2.20 -25.23 -2.43
N GLY A 320 2.94 -25.24 -1.32
CA GLY A 320 2.41 -25.37 0.02
C GLY A 320 2.62 -24.11 0.84
N LYS A 321 1.70 -23.83 1.77
CA LYS A 321 1.77 -22.71 2.71
C LYS A 321 1.60 -23.22 4.13
N ILE A 322 2.46 -22.77 5.02
CA ILE A 322 2.29 -22.93 6.48
C ILE A 322 2.21 -21.54 7.08
N SER A 323 1.28 -21.32 7.99
CA SER A 323 1.11 -20.02 8.66
C SER A 323 0.88 -20.16 10.14
N ILE A 324 1.33 -19.17 10.90
CA ILE A 324 1.01 -19.01 12.32
C ILE A 324 0.30 -17.66 12.45
N GLU A 325 -0.90 -17.68 13.00
CA GLU A 325 -1.73 -16.52 13.23
C GLU A 325 -1.95 -16.34 14.73
N TYR A 326 -1.67 -15.14 15.23
CA TYR A 326 -1.96 -14.78 16.61
C TYR A 326 -2.58 -13.40 16.65
N PHE A 327 -3.84 -13.33 17.09
CA PHE A 327 -4.58 -12.07 17.28
C PHE A 327 -4.49 -11.12 16.07
N GLY A 328 -4.78 -11.62 14.86
CA GLY A 328 -4.76 -10.85 13.62
C GLY A 328 -3.41 -10.82 12.91
N PHE A 329 -2.31 -10.88 13.65
CA PHE A 329 -0.99 -10.95 13.06
C PHE A 329 -0.73 -12.35 12.49
N ASN A 330 -0.43 -12.44 11.19
CA ASN A 330 -0.13 -13.69 10.50
C ASN A 330 1.29 -13.64 9.91
N ILE A 331 2.11 -14.63 10.26
CA ILE A 331 3.36 -14.95 9.58
C ILE A 331 3.15 -16.23 8.79
N TYR A 332 3.63 -16.28 7.56
CA TYR A 332 3.56 -17.48 6.74
C TYR A 332 4.87 -17.78 6.01
N VAL A 333 5.03 -19.06 5.71
CA VAL A 333 6.05 -19.59 4.82
C VAL A 333 5.36 -20.24 3.64
N MET A 334 5.74 -19.86 2.42
CA MET A 334 5.24 -20.45 1.18
C MET A 334 6.40 -21.13 0.44
N LYS A 335 6.16 -22.34 -0.04
CA LYS A 335 7.11 -23.08 -0.87
C LYS A 335 6.44 -23.46 -2.18
N ASP A 336 6.97 -22.94 -3.28
CA ASP A 336 6.58 -23.43 -4.60
C ASP A 336 7.20 -24.81 -4.84
N PHE A 337 6.37 -25.78 -5.19
CA PHE A 337 6.78 -27.12 -5.64
C PHE A 337 7.13 -27.10 -7.13
N THR A 338 6.48 -26.22 -7.89
CA THR A 338 6.87 -25.90 -9.26
C THR A 338 7.97 -24.83 -9.23
N PRO A 339 9.13 -25.03 -9.89
CA PRO A 339 10.14 -23.99 -10.03
C PRO A 339 9.56 -22.76 -10.76
N ILE A 340 10.03 -21.56 -10.43
CA ILE A 340 9.60 -20.33 -11.14
C ILE A 340 10.10 -20.36 -12.58
N PHE A 341 11.37 -20.75 -12.73
CA PHE A 341 12.05 -20.89 -14.01
C PHE A 341 11.96 -22.33 -14.51
N ASN A 342 11.63 -22.52 -15.79
CA ASN A 342 11.53 -23.84 -16.42
C ASN A 342 12.92 -24.30 -16.97
N ASN A 343 12.98 -25.36 -17.75
CA ASN A 343 14.25 -25.89 -18.30
C ASN A 343 14.89 -24.99 -19.36
N GLU A 344 14.12 -24.15 -20.04
CA GLU A 344 14.60 -23.17 -21.02
C GLU A 344 15.26 -21.96 -20.35
N ALA A 345 15.18 -21.83 -19.02
CA ALA A 345 15.95 -20.82 -18.30
C ALA A 345 17.31 -21.38 -17.87
N LEU A 346 18.40 -20.80 -18.37
CA LEU A 346 19.77 -21.11 -17.98
C LEU A 346 20.15 -20.33 -16.70
N ILE A 347 19.31 -20.43 -15.68
CA ILE A 347 19.46 -19.73 -14.39
C ILE A 347 19.49 -20.77 -13.28
N ARG A 348 20.43 -20.62 -12.35
CA ARG A 348 20.55 -21.48 -11.16
C ARG A 348 19.52 -21.10 -10.10
N ASN A 349 19.20 -22.03 -9.20
CA ASN A 349 18.31 -21.82 -8.06
C ASN A 349 16.89 -21.41 -8.49
N LYS A 350 16.26 -22.27 -9.30
CA LYS A 350 14.97 -21.98 -9.95
C LYS A 350 13.78 -21.98 -9.00
N SER A 351 13.93 -22.49 -7.78
CA SER A 351 12.82 -22.64 -6.82
C SER A 351 12.84 -21.57 -5.75
N GLY A 352 11.68 -20.97 -5.46
CA GLY A 352 11.52 -20.00 -4.39
C GLY A 352 11.06 -20.62 -3.07
N VAL A 353 11.53 -20.06 -1.95
CA VAL A 353 10.93 -20.16 -0.61
C VAL A 353 10.59 -18.74 -0.18
N GLN A 354 9.37 -18.54 0.30
CA GLN A 354 8.87 -17.24 0.73
C GLN A 354 8.59 -17.22 2.20
N ILE A 355 8.99 -16.14 2.86
CA ILE A 355 8.64 -15.83 4.23
C ILE A 355 7.95 -14.47 4.20
N GLY A 356 6.74 -14.40 4.73
CA GLY A 356 5.92 -13.21 4.63
C GLY A 356 5.02 -12.97 5.82
N ILE A 357 4.42 -11.79 5.80
CA ILE A 357 3.47 -11.33 6.80
C ILE A 357 2.23 -10.80 6.09
N ASP A 358 1.06 -10.98 6.72
CA ASP A 358 -0.15 -10.28 6.30
C ASP A 358 -0.08 -8.84 6.82
N LEU A 359 -0.07 -7.87 5.92
CA LEU A 359 -0.10 -6.45 6.27
C LEU A 359 -1.51 -6.00 6.59
N TRP A 360 -2.49 -6.57 5.88
CA TRP A 360 -3.89 -6.19 5.98
C TRP A 360 -4.81 -7.39 5.84
N ALA A 361 -5.81 -7.48 6.71
CA ALA A 361 -6.87 -8.47 6.63
C ALA A 361 -8.19 -7.81 7.02
N LEU A 362 -9.05 -7.54 6.04
CA LEU A 362 -10.45 -7.17 6.29
C LEU A 362 -11.31 -8.41 6.21
N THR A 363 -12.16 -8.58 7.21
CA THR A 363 -13.07 -9.71 7.31
C THR A 363 -14.50 -9.15 7.47
N PHE A 364 -15.48 -9.86 6.93
CA PHE A 364 -16.90 -9.51 6.85
C PHE A 364 -17.75 -10.67 7.35
#